data_AF-A0A4Y2CZ44-F1
#
_entry.id   AF-A0A4Y2CZ44-F1
#
_cell.length_a   1.000
_cell.length_b   1.000
_cell.length_c   1.000
_cell.angle_alpha   90.00
_cell.angle_beta   90.00
_cell.angle_gamma   90.00
#
_symmetry.space_group_name_H-M   'P 1'
#
loop_
_entity.id
_entity.type
_entity.pdbx_description
1 polymer ?
#
loop_
_entity_poly.entity_id
_entity_poly.type
_entity_poly.pdbx_seq_one_letter_code
_entity_poly.pdbx_strand_id
1 'polypeptide(L)'
;MTCSLRYSNNRTATVTTNGMAQLPNSLVIIGTKGQIKVPDVLYVATKIETKDGVVDFPLPKSTAFFNYPDSTGLAYEAIEVRKCIKNGMVFPKISEFHSEISEIHYTF
;
A
#
# COMPACT_ATOMS: atom_id res chain seq x y z
N MET A 1 10.66 0.53 -17.09
CA MET A 1 10.95 1.93 -16.77
C MET A 1 11.35 2.02 -15.31
N THR A 2 12.35 2.84 -14.99
CA THR A 2 12.75 3.13 -13.61
C THR A 2 12.69 4.63 -13.39
N CYS A 3 12.15 5.05 -12.25
CA CYS A 3 12.03 6.44 -11.84
C CYS A 3 12.51 6.60 -10.40
N SER A 4 13.18 7.70 -10.11
CA SER A 4 13.60 8.08 -8.76
C SER A 4 12.93 9.39 -8.35
N LEU A 5 12.33 9.37 -7.17
CA LEU A 5 11.56 10.45 -6.57
C LEU A 5 12.32 10.96 -5.34
N ARG A 6 12.44 12.28 -5.21
CA ARG A 6 12.97 12.93 -4.01
C ARG A 6 11.81 13.54 -3.23
N TYR A 7 11.69 13.16 -1.97
CA TYR A 7 10.70 13.66 -1.04
C TYR A 7 11.33 14.65 -0.07
N SER A 8 10.49 15.37 0.68
CA SER A 8 10.93 16.22 1.79
C SER A 8 11.71 15.41 2.84
N ASN A 9 12.52 16.10 3.65
CA ASN A 9 13.35 15.50 4.70
C ASN A 9 14.36 14.46 4.15
N ASN A 10 14.93 14.71 2.96
CA ASN A 10 15.96 13.88 2.33
C ASN A 10 15.57 12.40 2.14
N ARG A 11 14.28 12.12 2.00
CA ARG A 11 13.78 10.77 1.67
C ARG A 11 13.77 10.58 0.16
N THR A 12 14.00 9.35 -0.27
CA THR A 12 13.97 8.98 -1.69
C THR A 12 13.12 7.73 -1.90
N ALA A 13 12.53 7.61 -3.08
CA ALA A 13 11.89 6.38 -3.52
C ALA A 13 12.36 6.06 -4.94
N THR A 14 12.58 4.78 -5.23
CA THR A 14 12.87 4.30 -6.58
C THR A 14 11.80 3.30 -6.96
N VAL A 15 11.13 3.54 -8.09
CA VAL A 15 10.07 2.69 -8.61
C VAL A 15 10.52 2.13 -9.94
N THR A 16 10.43 0.81 -10.08
CA THR A 16 10.73 0.11 -11.34
C THR A 16 9.52 -0.71 -11.77
N THR A 17 9.12 -0.54 -13.03
CA THR A 17 8.04 -1.29 -13.67
C THR A 17 8.53 -1.90 -14.97
N ASN A 18 8.00 -3.05 -15.34
CA ASN A 18 8.33 -3.72 -16.60
C ASN A 18 7.11 -4.49 -17.09
N GLY A 19 6.84 -4.45 -18.40
CA GLY A 19 5.74 -5.21 -19.03
C GLY A 19 6.19 -6.50 -19.72
N MET A 20 7.50 -6.73 -19.84
CA MET A 20 8.10 -7.87 -20.56
C MET A 20 8.85 -8.82 -19.62
N ALA A 21 9.52 -8.29 -18.60
CA ALA A 21 10.28 -9.06 -17.63
C ALA A 21 9.54 -9.12 -16.29
N GLN A 22 9.56 -10.30 -15.66
CA GLN A 22 9.06 -10.46 -14.30
C GLN A 22 9.96 -9.70 -13.33
N LEU A 23 9.34 -8.86 -12.50
CA LEU A 23 10.01 -8.20 -11.39
C LEU A 23 9.60 -8.86 -10.06
N PRO A 24 10.34 -8.60 -8.96
CA PRO A 24 9.98 -9.12 -7.64
C PRO A 24 8.64 -8.61 -7.09
N ASN A 25 8.03 -7.60 -7.73
CA ASN A 25 6.75 -6.98 -7.36
C ASN A 25 6.58 -6.74 -5.85
N SER A 26 7.64 -6.27 -5.21
CA SER A 26 7.70 -6.01 -3.77
C SER A 26 8.01 -4.54 -3.50
N LEU A 27 7.66 -4.10 -2.30
CA LEU A 27 7.99 -2.77 -1.77
C LEU A 27 8.82 -2.95 -0.51
N VAL A 28 9.89 -2.18 -0.39
CA VAL A 28 10.70 -2.12 0.83
C VAL A 28 10.84 -0.67 1.26
N ILE A 29 10.46 -0.40 2.50
CA ILE A 29 10.60 0.89 3.17
C ILE A 29 11.66 0.72 4.25
N ILE A 30 12.73 1.51 4.18
CA ILE A 30 13.86 1.43 5.09
C ILE A 30 13.91 2.71 5.91
N GLY A 31 13.88 2.56 7.23
CA GLY A 31 14.04 3.63 8.20
C GLY A 31 15.23 3.38 9.14
N THR A 32 15.40 4.26 10.13
CA THR A 32 16.50 4.14 11.10
C THR A 32 16.31 2.99 12.08
N LYS A 33 15.05 2.60 12.33
CA LYS A 33 14.68 1.55 13.30
C LYS A 33 14.42 0.18 12.65
N GLY A 34 14.61 0.05 11.34
CA GLY A 34 14.43 -1.22 10.63
C GLY A 34 13.78 -1.04 9.26
N GLN A 35 13.19 -2.12 8.77
CA GLN A 35 12.55 -2.17 7.46
C GLN A 35 11.12 -2.71 7.56
N ILE A 36 10.27 -2.21 6.68
CA ILE A 36 8.96 -2.77 6.37
C ILE A 36 9.02 -3.29 4.95
N LYS A 37 8.63 -4.53 4.74
CA LYS A 37 8.59 -5.15 3.41
C LYS A 37 7.18 -5.62 3.11
N VAL A 38 6.65 -5.17 1.98
CA VAL A 38 5.48 -5.77 1.36
C VAL A 38 6.03 -6.76 0.33
N PRO A 39 5.87 -8.08 0.55
CA PRO A 39 6.40 -9.10 -0.33
C PRO A 39 5.63 -9.13 -1.67
N ASP A 40 5.92 -10.13 -2.51
CA ASP A 40 5.37 -10.29 -3.85
C ASP A 40 3.85 -10.01 -3.93
N VAL A 41 3.40 -9.58 -5.11
CA VAL A 41 2.03 -9.15 -5.39
C VAL A 41 1.65 -7.84 -4.67
N LEU A 42 2.57 -6.87 -4.64
CA LEU A 42 2.40 -5.53 -4.03
C LEU A 42 1.04 -4.88 -4.31
N TYR A 43 0.51 -5.03 -5.52
CA TYR A 43 -0.72 -4.37 -5.97
C TYR A 43 -2.01 -4.94 -5.35
N VAL A 44 -1.97 -6.11 -4.70
CA VAL A 44 -3.08 -6.68 -3.92
C VAL A 44 -2.59 -7.30 -2.61
N ALA A 45 -1.55 -6.71 -2.01
CA ALA A 45 -0.87 -7.30 -0.87
C ALA A 45 -1.79 -7.50 0.36
N THR A 46 -1.70 -8.69 0.94
CA THR A 46 -2.41 -9.08 2.18
C THR A 46 -1.45 -9.31 3.35
N LYS A 47 -0.15 -9.10 3.14
CA LYS A 47 0.89 -9.39 4.12
C LYS A 47 1.90 -8.26 4.18
N ILE A 48 2.40 -7.99 5.38
CA ILE A 48 3.49 -7.05 5.61
C ILE A 48 4.50 -7.71 6.54
N GLU A 49 5.75 -7.73 6.13
CA GLU A 49 6.90 -8.15 6.94
C GLU A 49 7.47 -6.94 7.67
N THR A 50 7.55 -7.03 9.00
CA THR A 50 8.16 -6.01 9.86
C THR A 50 9.29 -6.63 10.69
N LYS A 51 10.06 -5.80 11.39
CA LYS A 51 11.07 -6.28 12.35
C LYS A 51 10.49 -7.18 13.46
N ASP A 52 9.22 -6.97 13.80
CA ASP A 52 8.55 -7.66 14.91
C ASP A 52 7.79 -8.91 14.44
N GLY A 53 7.74 -9.17 13.13
CA GLY A 53 7.11 -10.33 12.52
C GLY A 53 6.26 -10.00 11.29
N VAL A 54 5.52 -11.00 10.84
CA VAL A 54 4.60 -10.90 9.69
C VAL A 54 3.20 -10.55 10.17
N VAL A 55 2.60 -9.53 9.57
CA VAL A 55 1.22 -9.12 9.81
C VAL A 55 0.39 -9.50 8.59
N ASP A 56 -0.66 -10.28 8.81
CA ASP A 56 -1.61 -10.71 7.78
C ASP A 56 -2.91 -9.90 7.85
N PHE A 57 -3.41 -9.49 6.69
CA PHE A 57 -4.65 -8.75 6.48
C PHE A 57 -5.60 -9.62 5.62
N PRO A 58 -6.52 -10.37 6.25
CA PRO A 58 -7.36 -11.31 5.53
C PRO A 58 -8.35 -10.57 4.63
N LEU A 59 -8.50 -11.08 3.40
CA LEU A 59 -9.44 -10.54 2.43
C LEU A 59 -10.90 -10.79 2.86
N PRO A 60 -11.84 -9.94 2.38
CA PRO A 60 -13.26 -10.19 2.56
C PRO A 60 -13.66 -11.49 1.86
N LYS A 61 -14.52 -12.29 2.51
CA LYS A 61 -15.07 -13.50 1.91
C LYS A 61 -16.07 -13.15 0.83
N SER A 62 -16.02 -13.86 -0.29
CA SER A 62 -16.97 -13.74 -1.39
C SER A 62 -17.14 -15.08 -2.08
N THR A 63 -18.33 -15.34 -2.62
CA THR A 63 -18.62 -16.48 -3.50
C THR A 63 -18.63 -16.09 -4.97
N ALA A 64 -18.36 -14.81 -5.28
CA ALA A 64 -18.34 -14.31 -6.64
C ALA A 64 -17.08 -14.77 -7.39
N PHE A 65 -17.21 -14.88 -8.71
CA PHE A 65 -16.08 -15.08 -9.61
C PHE A 65 -15.41 -13.73 -9.91
N PHE A 66 -14.07 -13.74 -9.96
CA PHE A 66 -13.27 -12.55 -10.26
C PHE A 66 -12.26 -12.85 -11.38
N ASN A 67 -12.05 -11.86 -12.26
CA ASN A 67 -11.10 -11.97 -13.37
C ASN A 67 -9.63 -11.84 -12.92
N TYR A 68 -9.38 -11.17 -11.79
CA TYR A 68 -8.05 -10.91 -11.27
C TYR A 68 -7.89 -11.45 -9.84
N PRO A 69 -6.70 -11.91 -9.45
CA PRO A 69 -6.43 -12.38 -8.09
C PRO A 69 -6.81 -11.36 -7.03
N ASP A 70 -7.32 -11.83 -5.89
CA ASP A 70 -7.58 -11.04 -4.70
C ASP A 70 -8.49 -9.80 -4.91
N SER A 71 -9.29 -9.79 -5.98
CA SER A 71 -10.22 -8.70 -6.31
C SER A 71 -11.31 -8.47 -5.25
N THR A 72 -11.49 -9.38 -4.30
CA THR A 72 -12.34 -9.14 -3.12
C THR A 72 -11.84 -7.94 -2.30
N GLY A 73 -10.54 -7.61 -2.38
CA GLY A 73 -9.95 -6.43 -1.77
C GLY A 73 -10.48 -5.10 -2.32
N LEU A 74 -11.06 -5.07 -3.53
CA LEU A 74 -11.71 -3.87 -4.08
C LEU A 74 -12.90 -3.40 -3.21
N ALA A 75 -13.42 -4.27 -2.35
CA ALA A 75 -14.42 -3.86 -1.37
C ALA A 75 -13.88 -2.78 -0.41
N TYR A 76 -12.58 -2.74 -0.11
CA TYR A 76 -12.00 -1.74 0.79
C TYR A 76 -12.13 -0.32 0.23
N GLU A 77 -11.76 -0.11 -1.03
CA GLU A 77 -11.92 1.20 -1.70
C GLU A 77 -13.40 1.58 -1.86
N ALA A 78 -14.26 0.62 -2.23
CA ALA A 78 -15.71 0.87 -2.36
C ALA A 78 -16.35 1.29 -1.02
N ILE A 79 -15.94 0.66 0.09
CA ILE A 79 -16.37 1.02 1.44
C ILE A 79 -15.90 2.43 1.79
N GLU A 80 -14.66 2.79 1.47
CA GLU A 80 -14.14 4.11 1.77
C GLU A 80 -14.85 5.21 0.97
N VAL A 81 -15.07 5.01 -0.33
CA VAL A 81 -15.86 5.93 -1.18
C VAL A 81 -17.26 6.13 -0.59
N ARG A 82 -17.92 5.06 -0.15
CA ARG A 82 -19.25 5.15 0.49
C ARG A 82 -19.20 5.99 1.76
N LYS A 83 -18.18 5.85 2.61
CA LYS A 83 -18.03 6.68 3.81
C LYS A 83 -17.82 8.15 3.45
N CYS A 84 -17.03 8.44 2.43
CA CYS A 84 -16.79 9.81 1.95
C CYS A 84 -18.08 10.49 1.55
N ILE A 85 -18.86 9.84 0.68
CA ILE A 85 -20.15 10.36 0.20
C ILE A 85 -21.09 10.62 1.37
N LYS A 86 -21.19 9.68 2.33
CA LYS A 86 -22.05 9.83 3.52
C LYS A 86 -21.65 11.01 4.40
N ASN A 87 -20.37 11.35 4.45
CA ASN A 87 -19.83 12.45 5.26
C ASN A 87 -19.70 13.76 4.47
N GLY A 88 -20.17 13.83 3.22
CA GLY A 88 -20.05 15.02 2.38
C GLY A 88 -18.61 15.33 1.94
N MET A 89 -17.71 14.34 1.97
CA MET A 89 -16.31 14.48 1.56
C MET A 89 -16.16 14.20 0.07
N VAL A 90 -15.36 15.01 -0.63
CA VAL A 90 -15.07 14.86 -2.06
C VAL A 90 -13.87 13.95 -2.31
N PHE A 91 -13.01 13.79 -1.29
CA PHE A 91 -11.81 12.96 -1.33
C PHE A 91 -11.76 12.07 -0.09
N PRO A 92 -11.22 10.84 -0.20
CA PRO A 92 -11.00 9.99 0.96
C PRO A 92 -9.98 10.61 1.91
N LYS A 93 -10.13 10.33 3.21
CA LYS A 93 -9.15 10.72 4.22
C LYS A 93 -7.77 10.11 3.99
N ILE A 94 -7.66 9.11 3.12
CA ILE A 94 -6.36 8.64 2.61
C ILE A 94 -5.54 9.77 1.95
N SER A 95 -6.18 10.84 1.47
CA SER A 95 -5.48 12.06 1.05
C SER A 95 -4.84 12.82 2.24
N GLU A 96 -5.42 12.74 3.44
CA GLU A 96 -4.82 13.16 4.71
C GLU A 96 -3.83 12.12 5.27
N PHE A 97 -3.82 10.87 4.78
CA PHE A 97 -2.71 9.93 5.06
C PHE A 97 -1.38 10.37 4.43
N HIS A 98 -1.36 11.29 3.46
CA HIS A 98 -0.09 11.97 3.11
C HIS A 98 0.47 12.80 4.28
N SER A 99 -0.40 13.32 5.16
CA SER A 99 -0.02 13.91 6.44
C SER A 99 0.12 12.90 7.59
N GLU A 100 -0.49 11.70 7.56
CA GLU A 100 -0.27 10.68 8.61
C GLU A 100 0.89 9.71 8.32
N ILE A 101 1.31 9.53 7.06
CA ILE A 101 2.67 9.07 6.75
C ILE A 101 3.69 10.11 7.27
N SER A 102 3.23 11.36 7.43
CA SER A 102 3.95 12.37 8.20
C SER A 102 3.87 12.23 9.72
N GLU A 103 3.11 11.27 10.25
CA GLU A 103 3.08 10.87 11.67
C GLU A 103 3.76 9.51 11.93
N ILE A 104 3.96 8.69 10.89
CA ILE A 104 5.03 7.66 10.89
C ILE A 104 6.41 8.32 11.17
N HIS A 105 6.51 9.65 11.04
CA HIS A 105 7.67 10.50 11.37
C HIS A 105 8.23 10.38 12.79
N TYR A 106 7.57 9.70 13.74
CA TYR A 106 8.16 9.48 15.07
C TYR A 106 8.57 8.02 15.34
N THR A 107 8.30 7.09 14.43
CA THR A 107 8.50 5.65 14.69
C THR A 107 9.43 4.93 13.71
N PHE A 108 10.00 5.60 12.70
CA PHE A 108 11.08 5.03 11.86
C PHE A 108 12.19 6.01 11.56
#